data_AF-A0AAV2RIS3-F1
#
_entry.id   AF-A0AAV2RIS3-F1
#
_cell.length_a   1.000
_cell.length_b   1.000
_cell.length_c   1.000
_cell.angle_alpha   90.00
_cell.angle_beta   90.00
_cell.angle_gamma   90.00
#
_symmetry.space_group_name_H-M   'P 1'
#
loop_
_entity.id
_entity.type
_entity.pdbx_description
1 polymer ?
#
loop_
_entity_poly.entity_id
_entity_poly.type
_entity_poly.pdbx_seq_one_letter_code
_entity_poly.pdbx_strand_id
1 'polypeptide(L)'
;NLKENLQQVEIIKKQYPKRYLRVRYEDLTKDAEFTTRQILSWIGVPYNIAIDATIAASTLGFAETDTHQNMFSTFRDTSKHQNAWRKDLGFNEVLSIQEACKDVMEDLRYRIYNTSIQYMNLNIH
;
A
#
# COMPACT_ATOMS: atom_id res chain seq x y z
N ASN A 1 11.31 5.89 -16.91
CA ASN A 1 10.49 6.81 -16.08
C ASN A 1 9.27 6.04 -15.56
N LEU A 2 8.71 6.39 -14.39
CA LEU A 2 7.55 5.72 -13.77
C LEU A 2 6.37 5.50 -14.73
N LYS A 3 6.07 6.47 -15.61
CA LYS A 3 5.01 6.35 -16.61
C LYS A 3 5.21 5.18 -17.58
N GLU A 4 6.44 4.98 -18.05
CA GLU A 4 6.79 3.87 -18.93
C GLU A 4 6.66 2.52 -18.21
N ASN A 5 6.99 2.48 -16.91
CA ASN A 5 6.81 1.26 -16.11
C ASN A 5 5.32 0.91 -15.96
N LEU A 6 4.44 1.89 -15.79
CA LEU A 6 2.99 1.64 -15.76
C LEU A 6 2.45 1.11 -17.09
N GLN A 7 2.95 1.65 -18.20
CA GLN A 7 2.59 1.12 -19.53
C GLN A 7 3.05 -0.33 -19.71
N GLN A 8 4.26 -0.67 -19.27
CA GLN A 8 4.76 -2.05 -19.29
C GLN A 8 3.92 -2.98 -18.40
N VAL A 9 3.50 -2.52 -17.22
CA VAL A 9 2.60 -3.27 -16.33
C VAL A 9 1.28 -3.59 -17.04
N GLU A 10 0.69 -2.63 -17.75
CA GLU A 10 -0.56 -2.89 -18.49
C GLU A 10 -0.37 -3.87 -19.64
N ILE A 11 0.79 -3.88 -20.30
CA ILE A 11 1.15 -4.88 -21.31
C ILE A 11 1.26 -6.28 -20.66
N ILE A 12 2.02 -6.40 -19.57
CA ILE A 12 2.21 -7.67 -18.84
C ILE A 12 0.87 -8.21 -18.34
N LYS A 13 0.03 -7.34 -17.79
CA LYS A 13 -1.31 -7.70 -17.31
C LYS A 13 -2.21 -8.21 -18.44
N LYS A 14 -2.17 -7.59 -19.62
CA LYS A 14 -2.91 -8.05 -20.81
C LYS A 14 -2.38 -9.38 -21.34
N GLN A 15 -1.06 -9.56 -21.35
CA GLN A 15 -0.41 -10.77 -21.83
C GLN A 15 -0.58 -11.95 -20.88
N TYR A 16 -0.62 -11.70 -19.57
CA TYR A 16 -0.68 -12.71 -18.52
C TYR A 16 -1.75 -12.39 -17.45
N PRO A 17 -3.03 -12.33 -17.81
CA PRO A 17 -4.10 -11.86 -16.91
C PRO A 17 -4.32 -12.74 -15.67
N LYS A 18 -3.84 -14.00 -15.70
CA LYS A 18 -3.89 -14.94 -14.57
C LYS A 18 -2.54 -15.14 -13.86
N ARG A 19 -1.49 -14.44 -14.28
CA ARG A 19 -0.13 -14.55 -13.69
C ARG A 19 0.41 -13.21 -13.18
N TYR A 20 -0.38 -12.15 -13.27
CA TYR A 20 -0.04 -10.84 -12.75
C TYR A 20 -1.16 -10.31 -11.86
N LEU A 21 -0.80 -10.01 -10.60
CA LEU A 21 -1.67 -9.35 -9.63
C LEU A 21 -0.99 -8.06 -9.18
N ARG A 22 -1.68 -6.92 -9.35
CA ARG A 22 -1.23 -5.64 -8.81
C ARG A 22 -1.75 -5.48 -7.38
N VAL A 23 -0.84 -5.40 -6.42
CA VAL A 23 -1.15 -5.12 -5.01
C VAL A 23 -0.62 -3.73 -4.67
N ARG A 24 -1.48 -2.86 -4.15
CA ARG A 24 -1.05 -1.55 -3.65
C ARG A 24 -0.58 -1.70 -2.21
N TYR A 25 0.56 -1.09 -1.90
CA TYR A 25 1.09 -1.08 -0.55
C TYR A 25 0.07 -0.50 0.43
N GLU A 26 -0.61 0.56 0.02
CA GLU A 26 -1.63 1.28 0.78
C GLU A 26 -2.83 0.42 1.18
N ASP A 27 -3.29 -0.45 0.28
CA ASP A 27 -4.40 -1.37 0.57
C ASP A 27 -3.95 -2.45 1.54
N LEU A 28 -2.75 -3.01 1.30
CA LEU A 28 -2.13 -4.01 2.17
C LEU A 28 -1.89 -3.45 3.58
N THR A 29 -1.42 -2.21 3.72
CA THR A 29 -1.16 -1.63 5.04
C THR A 29 -2.42 -1.23 5.79
N LYS A 30 -3.50 -0.91 5.08
CA LYS A 30 -4.78 -0.49 5.65
C LYS A 30 -5.55 -1.67 6.23
N ASP A 31 -5.58 -2.77 5.48
CA ASP A 31 -6.21 -4.02 5.92
C ASP A 31 -5.41 -5.20 5.36
N ALA A 32 -4.36 -5.54 6.10
CA ALA A 32 -3.43 -6.59 5.70
C ALA A 32 -4.09 -7.97 5.72
N GLU A 33 -5.06 -8.20 6.62
CA GLU A 33 -5.78 -9.47 6.66
C GLU A 33 -6.64 -9.64 5.41
N PHE A 34 -7.52 -8.68 5.13
CA PHE A 34 -8.37 -8.70 3.95
C PHE A 34 -7.55 -8.78 2.66
N THR A 35 -6.52 -7.93 2.52
CA THR A 35 -5.70 -7.89 1.31
C THR A 35 -4.92 -9.19 1.10
N THR A 36 -4.40 -9.79 2.17
CA THR A 36 -3.69 -11.08 2.08
C THR A 36 -4.63 -12.21 1.69
N ARG A 37 -5.85 -12.26 2.25
CA ARG A 37 -6.88 -13.24 1.85
C ARG A 37 -7.20 -13.13 0.36
N GLN A 38 -7.32 -11.91 -0.17
CA GLN A 38 -7.57 -11.68 -1.59
C GLN A 38 -6.41 -12.17 -2.47
N ILE A 39 -5.16 -11.98 -2.03
CA ILE A 39 -3.97 -12.49 -2.74
C ILE A 39 -3.98 -14.02 -2.76
N LEU A 40 -4.19 -14.67 -1.59
CA LEU A 40 -4.22 -16.12 -1.46
C LEU A 40 -5.31 -16.76 -2.33
N SER A 41 -6.51 -16.17 -2.31
CA SER A 41 -7.61 -16.57 -3.17
C SER A 41 -7.23 -16.48 -4.65
N TRP A 42 -6.57 -15.40 -5.06
CA TRP A 42 -6.15 -15.20 -6.45
C TRP A 42 -5.10 -16.22 -6.93
N ILE A 43 -4.14 -16.61 -6.07
CA ILE A 43 -3.16 -17.65 -6.39
C ILE A 43 -3.69 -19.09 -6.19
N GLY A 44 -4.94 -19.25 -5.75
CA GLY A 44 -5.56 -20.56 -5.54
C GLY A 44 -5.06 -21.31 -4.30
N VAL A 45 -4.50 -20.61 -3.31
CA VAL A 45 -4.13 -21.21 -2.03
C VAL A 45 -5.37 -21.31 -1.15
N PRO A 46 -5.77 -22.53 -0.73
CA PRO A 46 -6.96 -22.70 0.09
C PRO A 46 -6.75 -22.10 1.47
N TYR A 47 -7.76 -21.39 1.94
CA TYR A 47 -7.73 -20.77 3.27
C TYR A 47 -7.90 -21.83 4.37
N ASN A 48 -7.07 -21.78 5.41
CA ASN A 48 -7.19 -22.65 6.58
C ASN A 48 -6.86 -21.89 7.87
N ILE A 49 -7.16 -22.53 9.01
CA ILE A 49 -6.99 -21.94 10.36
C ILE A 49 -5.53 -21.55 10.65
N ALA A 50 -4.55 -22.30 10.14
CA ALA A 50 -3.14 -21.99 10.35
C ALA A 50 -2.70 -20.72 9.59
N ILE A 51 -3.21 -20.52 8.38
CA ILE A 51 -3.01 -19.29 7.61
C ILE A 51 -3.65 -18.10 8.33
N ASP A 52 -4.87 -18.28 8.85
CA ASP A 52 -5.59 -17.27 9.62
C ASP A 52 -4.80 -16.79 10.84
N ALA A 53 -4.31 -17.75 11.63
CA ALA A 53 -3.48 -17.47 12.80
C ALA A 53 -2.16 -16.77 12.40
N THR A 54 -1.54 -17.16 11.29
CA THR A 54 -0.28 -16.56 10.81
C THR A 54 -0.49 -15.12 10.36
N ILE A 55 -1.56 -14.85 9.60
CA ILE A 55 -1.92 -13.50 9.17
C ILE A 55 -2.18 -12.64 10.39
N ALA A 56 -3.07 -13.09 11.31
CA ALA A 56 -3.41 -12.37 12.53
C ALA A 56 -2.20 -12.08 13.42
N ALA A 57 -1.31 -13.05 13.62
CA ALA A 57 -0.08 -12.86 14.40
C ALA A 57 0.84 -11.80 13.77
N SER A 58 0.95 -11.80 12.44
CA SER A 58 1.81 -10.87 11.69
C SER A 58 1.23 -9.46 11.61
N THR A 59 -0.10 -9.31 11.54
CA THR A 59 -0.78 -8.00 11.41
C THR A 59 -1.11 -7.34 12.74
N LEU A 60 -1.41 -8.11 13.79
CA LEU A 60 -1.82 -7.57 15.08
C LEU A 60 -0.66 -7.42 16.07
N GLY A 61 0.55 -7.87 15.73
CA GLY A 61 1.72 -7.76 16.59
C GLY A 61 1.60 -8.54 17.92
N PHE A 62 0.70 -9.54 17.99
CA PHE A 62 0.43 -10.31 19.21
C PHE A 62 1.48 -11.39 19.55
N ALA A 63 2.51 -11.58 18.72
CA ALA A 63 3.64 -12.45 19.08
C ALA A 63 4.75 -11.63 19.73
N GLU A 64 4.75 -11.69 21.07
CA GLU A 64 5.83 -11.39 22.04
C GLU A 64 7.09 -10.63 21.56
N THR A 65 7.28 -9.46 22.19
CA THR A 65 8.55 -9.02 22.80
C THR A 65 9.85 -9.34 22.06
N ASP A 66 10.07 -8.81 20.86
CA ASP A 66 11.44 -8.60 20.39
C ASP A 66 11.79 -7.13 20.58
N THR A 67 12.65 -6.86 21.57
CA THR A 67 13.17 -5.53 21.94
C THR A 67 14.09 -4.93 20.88
N HIS A 68 14.20 -5.57 19.72
CA HIS A 68 14.90 -5.06 18.56
C HIS A 68 13.89 -4.75 17.46
N GLN A 69 13.66 -3.45 17.22
CA GLN A 69 13.02 -2.96 15.99
C GLN A 69 13.87 -3.37 14.78
N ASN A 70 13.78 -4.62 14.35
CA ASN A 70 14.43 -5.08 13.14
C ASN A 70 13.69 -4.46 11.94
N MET A 71 14.43 -3.77 11.07
CA MET A 71 13.88 -3.20 9.83
C MET A 71 13.29 -4.26 8.89
N PHE A 72 13.65 -5.54 9.06
CA PHE A 72 13.10 -6.67 8.34
C PHE A 72 12.02 -7.45 9.12
N SER A 73 11.58 -6.94 10.26
CA SER A 73 10.51 -7.55 11.05
C SER A 73 9.21 -7.60 10.23
N THR A 74 8.53 -8.74 10.32
CA THR A 74 7.17 -8.94 9.79
C THR A 74 6.10 -8.29 10.67
N PHE A 75 6.49 -7.71 11.82
CA PHE A 75 5.59 -7.08 12.78
C PHE A 75 5.68 -5.55 12.66
N ARG A 76 4.64 -4.91 12.12
CA ARG A 76 4.55 -3.45 12.05
C ARG A 76 3.09 -3.01 12.17
N ASP A 77 2.83 -1.97 12.98
CA ASP A 77 1.59 -1.20 12.88
C ASP A 77 1.68 -0.36 11.59
N THR A 78 1.28 -0.98 10.49
CA THR A 78 1.40 -0.44 9.12
C THR A 78 0.48 0.76 8.88
N SER A 79 -0.62 0.83 9.63
CA SER A 79 -1.59 1.93 9.55
C SER A 79 -0.97 3.28 9.93
N LYS A 80 -0.07 3.29 10.92
CA LYS A 80 0.65 4.50 11.37
C LYS A 80 1.69 5.01 10.37
N HIS A 81 2.20 4.13 9.49
CA HIS A 81 3.28 4.46 8.56
C HIS A 81 2.78 4.92 7.19
N GLN A 82 1.57 4.55 6.78
CA GLN A 82 1.03 4.84 5.44
C GLN A 82 0.98 6.35 5.11
N ASN A 83 0.75 7.18 6.13
CA ASN A 83 0.70 8.65 6.00
C ASN A 83 1.94 9.35 6.58
N ALA A 84 3.03 8.63 6.89
CA ALA A 84 4.21 9.23 7.51
C ALA A 84 4.82 10.34 6.64
N TRP A 85 4.88 10.12 5.32
CA TRP A 85 5.37 11.11 4.36
C TRP A 85 4.61 12.44 4.41
N ARG A 86 3.33 12.45 4.84
CA ARG A 86 2.53 13.69 4.97
C ARG A 86 2.98 14.57 6.13
N LYS A 87 3.75 14.02 7.07
CA LYS A 87 4.37 14.75 8.18
C LYS A 87 5.69 15.40 7.78
N ASP A 88 6.37 14.81 6.80
CA ASP A 88 7.71 15.22 6.37
C ASP A 88 7.67 16.19 5.19
N LEU A 89 6.62 16.14 4.37
CA LEU A 89 6.45 17.02 3.20
C LEU A 89 5.45 18.15 3.48
N GLY A 90 5.90 19.38 3.23
CA GLY A 90 5.04 20.57 3.25
C GLY A 90 4.11 20.64 2.03
N PHE A 91 3.02 21.40 2.16
CA PHE A 91 2.03 21.52 1.07
C PHE A 91 2.62 22.04 -0.25
N ASN A 92 3.58 22.97 -0.21
CA ASN A 92 4.24 23.50 -1.42
C ASN A 92 5.10 22.44 -2.14
N GLU A 93 5.75 21.55 -1.39
CA GLU A 93 6.50 20.43 -1.96
C GLU A 93 5.55 19.42 -2.62
N VAL A 94 4.43 19.14 -1.96
CA VAL A 94 3.37 18.29 -2.51
C VAL A 94 2.76 18.89 -3.77
N LEU A 95 2.51 20.20 -3.80
CA LEU A 95 2.06 20.87 -5.03
C LEU A 95 3.06 20.69 -6.18
N SER A 96 4.36 20.91 -5.91
CA SER A 96 5.42 20.74 -6.91
C SER A 96 5.48 19.30 -7.45
N ILE A 97 5.35 18.30 -6.56
CA ILE A 97 5.29 16.88 -6.95
C ILE A 97 4.03 16.60 -7.78
N GLN A 98 2.86 17.09 -7.35
CA GLN A 98 1.60 16.90 -8.06
C GLN A 98 1.63 17.55 -9.45
N GLU A 99 2.26 18.72 -9.60
CA GLU A 99 2.40 19.38 -10.90
C GLU A 99 3.27 18.57 -11.87
N ALA A 100 4.40 18.03 -11.36
CA ALA A 100 5.30 17.23 -12.16
C ALA A 100 4.77 15.82 -12.50
N CYS A 101 3.96 15.24 -11.61
CA CYS A 101 3.53 13.83 -11.67
C CYS A 101 2.01 13.65 -11.80
N LYS A 102 1.26 14.71 -12.17
CA LYS A 102 -0.21 14.72 -12.13
C LYS A 102 -0.83 13.54 -12.87
N ASP A 103 -0.39 13.32 -14.09
CA ASP A 103 -0.89 12.27 -14.97
C ASP A 103 -0.66 10.86 -14.39
N VAL A 104 0.55 10.62 -13.88
CA VAL A 104 0.91 9.35 -13.25
C VAL A 104 0.13 9.12 -11.95
N MET A 105 -0.07 10.17 -11.15
CA MET A 105 -0.86 10.10 -9.93
C MET A 105 -2.33 9.77 -10.24
N GLU A 106 -2.90 10.38 -11.27
CA GLU A 106 -4.27 10.11 -11.73
C GLU A 106 -4.41 8.66 -12.26
N ASP A 107 -3.46 8.18 -13.06
CA ASP A 107 -3.42 6.79 -13.56
C ASP A 107 -3.38 5.76 -12.40
N LEU A 108 -2.65 6.09 -11.34
CA LEU A 108 -2.55 5.28 -10.11
C LEU A 108 -3.70 5.52 -9.12
N ARG A 109 -4.60 6.46 -9.43
CA ARG A 109 -5.73 6.89 -8.58
C ARG A 109 -5.30 7.42 -7.22
N TYR A 110 -4.13 8.07 -7.17
CA TYR A 110 -3.75 8.87 -6.01
C TYR A 110 -4.57 10.15 -5.96
N ARG A 111 -4.87 10.59 -4.75
CA ARG A 111 -5.62 11.82 -4.52
C ARG A 111 -4.76 13.04 -4.82
N ILE A 112 -5.32 13.98 -5.56
CA ILE A 112 -4.73 15.32 -5.76
C ILE A 112 -5.33 16.27 -4.71
N TYR A 113 -4.46 16.99 -4.02
CA TYR A 113 -4.84 17.99 -3.01
C TYR A 113 -4.76 19.39 -3.61
N ASN A 114 -5.88 20.12 -3.55
CA ASN A 114 -5.96 21.48 -4.09
C ASN A 114 -5.76 22.55 -3.02
N THR A 115 -5.89 22.19 -1.74
CA THR A 115 -5.71 23.12 -0.62
C THR A 115 -4.91 22.47 0.51
N SER A 116 -4.18 23.30 1.26
CA SER A 116 -3.45 22.88 2.46
C SER A 116 -4.38 22.21 3.49
N ILE A 117 -5.61 22.70 3.64
CA ILE A 117 -6.61 22.11 4.54
C ILE A 117 -6.97 20.68 4.12
N GLN A 118 -7.19 20.43 2.82
CA GLN A 118 -7.45 19.07 2.32
C GLN A 118 -6.24 18.17 2.54
N TYR A 119 -5.03 18.70 2.33
CA TYR A 119 -3.78 17.97 2.53
C TYR A 119 -3.48 17.66 4.00
N MET A 120 -3.91 18.48 4.95
CA MET A 120 -3.68 18.22 6.38
C MET A 120 -4.73 17.30 6.99
N ASN A 121 -5.87 17.09 6.33
CA ASN A 121 -6.90 16.19 6.82
C ASN A 121 -6.52 14.72 6.57
N LEU A 122 -6.07 14.05 7.63
CA LEU A 122 -5.66 12.63 7.60
C LEU A 122 -6.84 11.65 7.61
N ASN A 123 -8.07 12.12 7.89
CA ASN A 123 -9.26 11.27 7.98
C ASN A 123 -9.96 11.06 6.63
N ILE A 124 -9.41 11.60 5.54
CA ILE A 124 -10.00 11.44 4.21
C ILE A 124 -9.34 10.25 3.52
N HIS A 125 -10.10 9.15 3.42
CA HIS A 125 -9.74 7.95 2.65
C HIS A 125 -10.67 7.78 1.45
#